data_AF-A0A5C9C417-F1
#
_entry.id   AF-A0A5C9C417-F1
#
_cell.length_a   1.000
_cell.length_b   1.000
_cell.length_c   1.000
_cell.angle_alpha   90.00
_cell.angle_beta   90.00
_cell.angle_gamma   90.00
#
_symmetry.space_group_name_H-M   'P 1'
#
loop_
_entity.id
_entity.type
_entity.pdbx_description
1 polymer ?
#
loop_
_entity_poly.entity_id
_entity_poly.type
_entity_poly.pdbx_seq_one_letter_code
_entity_poly.pdbx_strand_id
1 'polypeptide(L)'
;MHDTYSAAGDDEWVIWNGGLGVVTTATLGRVEVGPGGRTAWLEEPFDMVGPFDFDELQTRGRISFAACIVMSRQRWQEDQAALKRESINLRRAAQERMHEEFARFFGRQSRHHSKRQPVDEREHREALNLPASGKLERRQVNTAYRRLAQKAHPDVGGSHEQFVRITKARTVLLETIS
;
A
#
# COMPACT_ATOMS: atom_id res chain seq x y z
N MET A 1 -39.73 26.27 2.00
CA MET A 1 -39.16 25.82 0.71
C MET A 1 -38.06 24.83 1.03
N HIS A 2 -38.46 23.62 1.44
CA HIS A 2 -37.56 22.60 1.99
C HIS A 2 -37.37 21.47 0.96
N ASP A 3 -36.16 20.93 0.99
CA ASP A 3 -35.70 19.64 0.48
C ASP A 3 -35.54 19.47 -1.04
N THR A 4 -34.41 20.00 -1.52
CA THR A 4 -33.67 19.44 -2.68
C THR A 4 -32.59 18.47 -2.19
N TYR A 5 -32.92 17.58 -1.25
CA TYR A 5 -32.20 16.31 -1.12
C TYR A 5 -32.75 15.38 -2.20
N SER A 6 -32.31 15.58 -3.44
CA SER A 6 -32.37 14.50 -4.43
C SER A 6 -31.55 13.37 -3.84
N ALA A 7 -32.22 12.36 -3.30
CA ALA A 7 -31.63 11.12 -2.83
C ALA A 7 -30.60 10.67 -3.86
N ALA A 8 -29.32 10.85 -3.53
CA ALA A 8 -28.28 10.03 -4.11
C ALA A 8 -28.70 8.61 -3.72
N GLY A 9 -29.25 7.87 -4.69
CA GLY A 9 -29.94 6.62 -4.41
C GLY A 9 -29.06 5.67 -3.63
N ASP A 10 -29.69 4.70 -2.97
CA ASP A 10 -29.08 3.56 -2.24
C ASP A 10 -28.18 2.66 -3.14
N ASP A 11 -27.76 3.17 -4.29
CA ASP A 11 -26.86 2.52 -5.23
C ASP A 11 -25.50 2.36 -4.59
N GLU A 12 -25.17 1.12 -4.28
CA GLU A 12 -23.87 0.74 -3.80
C GLU A 12 -22.85 0.72 -4.96
N TRP A 13 -21.81 1.53 -4.83
CA TRP A 13 -20.71 1.65 -5.78
C TRP A 13 -19.53 0.76 -5.38
N VAL A 14 -18.84 0.22 -6.36
CA VAL A 14 -17.63 -0.58 -6.16
C VAL A 14 -16.41 0.33 -6.21
N ILE A 15 -15.58 0.26 -5.18
CA ILE A 15 -14.26 0.89 -5.15
C ILE A 15 -13.20 -0.19 -5.40
N TRP A 16 -12.40 0.01 -6.44
CA TRP A 16 -11.29 -0.87 -6.78
C TRP A 16 -9.96 -0.14 -6.66
N ASN A 17 -9.04 -0.68 -5.85
CA ASN A 17 -7.64 -0.24 -5.82
C ASN A 17 -6.76 -1.29 -6.50
N GLY A 18 -6.35 -1.02 -7.74
CA GLY A 18 -5.54 -1.95 -8.52
C GLY A 18 -4.13 -2.17 -7.96
N GLY A 19 -3.54 -1.16 -7.32
CA GLY A 19 -2.22 -1.27 -6.71
C GLY A 19 -2.19 -2.23 -5.52
N LEU A 20 -3.24 -2.20 -4.69
CA LEU A 20 -3.39 -3.09 -3.54
C LEU A 20 -4.12 -4.40 -3.88
N GLY A 21 -4.84 -4.45 -5.00
CA GLY A 21 -5.69 -5.58 -5.36
C GLY A 21 -6.90 -5.73 -4.45
N VAL A 22 -7.37 -4.63 -3.85
CA VAL A 22 -8.47 -4.60 -2.89
C VAL A 22 -9.73 -4.06 -3.55
N VAL A 23 -10.84 -4.74 -3.31
CA VAL A 23 -12.19 -4.31 -3.69
C VAL A 23 -13.01 -4.09 -2.44
N THR A 24 -13.77 -3.01 -2.42
CA THR A 24 -14.76 -2.72 -1.38
C THR A 24 -15.96 -2.01 -2.01
N THR A 25 -17.00 -1.80 -1.22
CA THR A 25 -18.21 -1.14 -1.68
C THR A 25 -18.53 0.04 -0.77
N ALA A 26 -19.14 1.08 -1.34
CA ALA A 26 -19.54 2.27 -0.62
C ALA A 26 -20.75 2.92 -1.29
N THR A 27 -21.51 3.65 -0.50
CA THR A 27 -22.61 4.51 -0.92
C THR A 27 -22.09 5.92 -1.20
N LEU A 28 -22.90 6.73 -1.88
CA LEU A 28 -22.64 8.16 -2.02
C LEU A 28 -23.03 8.86 -0.72
N GLY A 29 -22.15 9.70 -0.20
CA GLY A 29 -22.43 10.50 1.00
C GLY A 29 -23.03 11.84 0.61
N ARG A 30 -22.22 12.70 0.00
CA ARG A 30 -22.59 14.08 -0.35
C ARG A 30 -22.51 14.28 -1.85
N VAL A 31 -23.51 14.94 -2.42
CA VAL A 31 -23.50 15.41 -3.82
C VAL A 31 -23.78 16.90 -3.83
N GLU A 32 -22.91 17.66 -4.47
CA GLU A 32 -23.04 19.09 -4.69
C GLU A 32 -23.35 19.38 -6.16
N VAL A 33 -24.21 20.36 -6.42
CA VAL A 33 -24.52 20.85 -7.76
C VAL A 33 -23.82 22.19 -7.96
N GLY A 34 -22.93 22.26 -8.94
CA GLY A 34 -22.23 23.49 -9.31
C GLY A 34 -22.44 23.87 -10.79
N PRO A 35 -21.86 25.00 -11.24
CA PRO A 35 -21.96 25.46 -12.62
C PRO A 35 -21.38 24.48 -13.65
N GLY A 36 -20.48 23.58 -13.21
CA GLY A 36 -19.82 22.58 -14.03
C GLY A 36 -20.41 21.17 -13.94
N GLY A 37 -21.58 20.99 -13.31
CA GLY A 37 -22.21 19.68 -13.11
C GLY A 37 -22.25 19.26 -11.64
N ARG A 38 -22.49 17.97 -11.42
CA ARG A 38 -22.59 17.37 -10.07
C ARG A 38 -21.25 16.78 -9.64
N THR A 39 -20.78 17.18 -8.47
CA THR A 39 -19.61 16.58 -7.81
C THR A 39 -20.05 15.77 -6.60
N ALA A 40 -19.47 14.59 -6.41
CA ALA A 40 -19.82 13.70 -5.32
C ALA A 40 -18.63 13.26 -4.47
N TRP A 41 -18.96 12.88 -3.24
CA TRP A 41 -18.10 12.20 -2.27
C TRP A 41 -18.78 10.89 -1.86
N LEU A 42 -17.97 9.88 -1.55
CA LEU A 42 -18.50 8.66 -0.94
C LEU A 42 -18.92 8.91 0.51
N GLU A 43 -19.66 7.98 1.08
CA GLU A 43 -20.02 8.00 2.50
C GLU A 43 -18.83 7.52 3.37
N GLU A 44 -18.86 7.82 4.67
CA GLU A 44 -17.92 7.27 5.64
C GLU A 44 -17.81 5.73 5.51
N PRO A 45 -16.61 5.14 5.63
CA PRO A 45 -15.32 5.75 6.00
C PRO A 45 -14.53 6.33 4.81
N PHE A 46 -15.19 6.51 3.65
CA PHE A 46 -14.56 6.93 2.40
C PHE A 46 -14.96 8.35 1.98
N ASP A 47 -15.44 9.18 2.90
CA ASP A 47 -15.81 10.58 2.68
C ASP A 47 -14.65 11.44 2.15
N MET A 48 -13.40 11.03 2.40
CA MET A 48 -12.19 11.58 1.78
C MET A 48 -12.04 11.26 0.28
N VAL A 49 -12.84 10.33 -0.26
CA VAL A 49 -12.85 9.93 -1.67
C VAL A 49 -13.86 10.82 -2.40
N GLY A 50 -13.36 11.97 -2.84
CA GLY A 50 -14.06 13.02 -3.56
C GLY A 50 -13.33 14.37 -3.40
N PRO A 51 -13.78 15.44 -4.07
CA PRO A 51 -14.85 15.43 -5.08
C PRO A 51 -14.43 14.70 -6.35
N PHE A 52 -15.34 13.93 -6.93
CA PHE A 52 -15.25 13.41 -8.30
C PHE A 52 -16.50 13.78 -9.11
N ASP A 53 -16.38 13.77 -10.43
CA ASP A 53 -17.49 14.08 -11.34
C ASP A 53 -18.54 12.97 -11.29
N PHE A 54 -19.71 13.29 -10.74
CA PHE A 54 -20.80 12.34 -10.58
C PHE A 54 -21.55 12.08 -11.88
N ASP A 55 -21.65 13.08 -12.75
CA ASP A 55 -22.30 12.94 -14.05
C ASP A 55 -21.51 12.00 -14.97
N GLU A 56 -20.18 12.09 -14.94
CA GLU A 56 -19.29 11.15 -15.62
C GLU A 56 -19.46 9.73 -15.06
N LEU A 57 -19.45 9.57 -13.73
CA LEU A 57 -19.61 8.27 -13.09
C LEU A 57 -20.95 7.62 -13.48
N GLN A 58 -22.05 8.37 -13.48
CA GLN A 58 -23.35 7.86 -13.91
C GLN A 58 -23.36 7.49 -15.41
N THR A 59 -22.78 8.33 -16.26
CA THR A 59 -22.80 8.13 -17.71
C THR A 59 -21.93 6.96 -18.15
N ARG A 60 -20.73 6.85 -17.59
CA ARG A 60 -19.75 5.82 -17.97
C ARG A 60 -19.89 4.55 -17.13
N GLY A 61 -20.54 4.65 -15.97
CA GLY A 61 -20.57 3.63 -14.93
C GLY A 61 -19.23 3.47 -14.22
N ARG A 62 -18.24 4.34 -14.47
CA ARG A 62 -16.93 4.31 -13.83
C ARG A 62 -16.23 5.67 -13.88
N ILE A 63 -15.42 5.94 -12.87
CA ILE A 63 -14.53 7.10 -12.81
C ILE A 63 -13.24 6.74 -12.06
N SER A 64 -12.11 7.28 -12.53
CA SER A 64 -10.84 7.16 -11.82
C SER A 64 -10.70 8.29 -10.80
N PHE A 65 -10.30 7.94 -9.58
CA PHE A 65 -10.02 8.91 -8.52
C PHE A 65 -8.78 8.46 -7.73
N ALA A 66 -7.72 9.28 -7.76
CA ALA A 66 -6.43 8.94 -7.18
C ALA A 66 -5.95 7.54 -7.64
N ALA A 67 -5.62 6.65 -6.69
CA ALA A 67 -5.20 5.27 -6.98
C ALA A 67 -6.38 4.28 -7.15
N CYS A 68 -7.61 4.77 -7.10
CA CYS A 68 -8.82 3.96 -7.11
C CYS A 68 -9.65 4.21 -8.38
N ILE A 69 -10.49 3.24 -8.71
CA ILE A 69 -11.57 3.38 -9.68
C ILE A 69 -12.87 3.14 -8.94
N VAL A 70 -13.80 4.07 -9.04
CA VAL A 70 -15.17 3.94 -8.53
C VAL A 70 -16.06 3.53 -9.69
N MET A 71 -16.89 2.51 -9.52
CA MET A 71 -17.65 1.89 -10.60
C MET A 71 -19.04 1.45 -10.14
N SER A 72 -19.99 1.41 -11.06
CA SER A 72 -21.24 0.69 -10.83
C SER A 72 -20.95 -0.81 -10.70
N ARG A 73 -21.82 -1.54 -9.98
CA ARG A 73 -21.72 -3.00 -9.89
C ARG A 73 -21.71 -3.67 -11.27
N GLN A 74 -22.48 -3.17 -12.23
CA GLN A 74 -22.49 -3.68 -13.60
C GLN A 74 -21.10 -3.54 -14.24
N ARG A 75 -20.50 -2.34 -14.19
CA ARG A 75 -19.17 -2.11 -14.75
C ARG A 75 -18.10 -2.97 -14.11
N TRP A 76 -18.18 -3.16 -12.79
CA TRP A 76 -17.29 -4.10 -12.10
C TRP A 76 -17.42 -5.52 -12.67
N GLN A 77 -18.64 -6.03 -12.87
CA GLN A 77 -18.82 -7.38 -13.40
C GLN A 77 -18.23 -7.56 -14.80
N GLU A 78 -18.37 -6.53 -15.64
CA GLU A 78 -17.81 -6.48 -17.00
C GLU A 78 -16.25 -6.44 -16.97
N ASP A 79 -15.68 -5.60 -16.11
CA ASP A 79 -14.24 -5.27 -16.14
C ASP A 79 -13.37 -6.13 -15.19
N GLN A 80 -13.96 -6.85 -14.21
CA GLN A 80 -13.22 -7.48 -13.10
C GLN A 80 -12.07 -8.38 -13.55
N ALA A 81 -12.23 -9.11 -14.65
CA ALA A 81 -11.23 -10.07 -15.12
C ALA A 81 -9.99 -9.34 -15.65
N ALA A 82 -10.19 -8.25 -16.39
CA ALA A 82 -9.10 -7.41 -16.89
C ALA A 82 -8.41 -6.68 -15.73
N LEU A 83 -9.18 -6.06 -14.84
CA LEU A 83 -8.68 -5.31 -13.69
C LEU A 83 -7.85 -6.18 -12.74
N LYS A 84 -8.28 -7.43 -12.47
CA LYS A 84 -7.50 -8.36 -11.64
C LYS A 84 -6.17 -8.75 -12.28
N ARG A 85 -6.14 -8.96 -13.61
CA ARG A 85 -4.88 -9.25 -14.33
C ARG A 85 -3.93 -8.07 -14.28
N GLU A 86 -4.44 -6.86 -14.50
CA GLU A 86 -3.66 -5.63 -14.39
C GLU A 86 -3.08 -5.45 -12.98
N SER A 87 -3.88 -5.67 -11.93
CA SER A 87 -3.40 -5.61 -10.55
C SER A 87 -2.29 -6.62 -10.23
N ILE A 88 -2.35 -7.83 -10.79
CA ILE A 88 -1.25 -8.80 -10.65
C ILE A 88 0.04 -8.26 -11.29
N ASN A 89 -0.07 -7.67 -12.48
CA ASN A 89 1.08 -7.09 -13.18
C ASN A 89 1.65 -5.88 -12.42
N LEU A 90 0.79 -4.99 -11.90
CA LEU A 90 1.20 -3.84 -11.09
C LEU A 90 1.96 -4.27 -9.84
N ARG A 91 1.43 -5.26 -9.10
CA ARG A 91 2.07 -5.80 -7.90
C ARG A 91 3.37 -6.50 -8.22
N ARG A 92 3.44 -7.26 -9.31
CA ARG A 92 4.69 -7.88 -9.78
C ARG A 92 5.74 -6.81 -10.11
N ALA A 93 5.38 -5.77 -10.88
CA ALA A 93 6.28 -4.69 -11.22
C ALA A 93 6.74 -3.91 -9.97
N ALA A 94 5.87 -3.74 -8.97
CA ALA A 94 6.23 -3.15 -7.69
C ALA A 94 7.23 -4.03 -6.92
N GLN A 95 7.02 -5.35 -6.87
CA GLN A 95 7.96 -6.31 -6.29
C GLN A 95 9.30 -6.30 -7.03
N GLU A 96 9.30 -6.25 -8.35
CA GLU A 96 10.52 -6.18 -9.16
C GLU A 96 11.33 -4.90 -8.89
N ARG A 97 10.66 -3.74 -8.85
CA ARG A 97 11.30 -2.46 -8.47
C ARG A 97 11.90 -2.55 -7.07
N MET A 98 11.17 -3.12 -6.12
CA MET A 98 11.64 -3.33 -4.75
C MET A 98 12.87 -4.25 -4.72
N HIS A 99 12.84 -5.36 -5.45
CA HIS A 99 13.96 -6.28 -5.56
C HIS A 99 15.19 -5.62 -6.18
N GLU A 100 15.00 -4.80 -7.22
CA GLU A 100 16.08 -4.06 -7.86
C GLU A 100 16.68 -3.01 -6.93
N GLU A 101 15.86 -2.21 -6.24
CA GLU A 101 16.30 -1.23 -5.25
C GLU A 101 17.07 -1.90 -4.11
N PHE A 102 16.56 -3.04 -3.62
CA PHE A 102 17.25 -3.87 -2.65
C PHE A 102 18.61 -4.33 -3.19
N ALA A 103 18.67 -4.88 -4.40
CA ALA A 103 19.93 -5.30 -5.02
C ALA A 103 20.92 -4.13 -5.18
N ARG A 104 20.45 -2.93 -5.53
CA ARG A 104 21.27 -1.71 -5.63
C ARG A 104 21.83 -1.29 -4.28
N PHE A 105 21.02 -1.31 -3.22
CA PHE A 105 21.41 -0.88 -1.88
C PHE A 105 22.44 -1.84 -1.26
N PHE A 106 22.17 -3.15 -1.32
CA PHE A 106 23.08 -4.17 -0.79
C PHE A 106 24.33 -4.37 -1.67
N GLY A 107 24.19 -4.28 -3.00
CA GLY A 107 25.33 -4.37 -3.93
C GLY A 107 26.32 -3.21 -3.80
N ARG A 108 25.84 -1.99 -3.53
CA ARG A 108 26.70 -0.84 -3.22
C ARG A 108 27.46 -1.00 -1.90
N GLN A 109 26.81 -1.53 -0.86
CA GLN A 109 27.47 -1.76 0.43
C GLN A 109 28.49 -2.92 0.39
N SER A 110 28.22 -4.01 -0.33
CA SER A 110 29.21 -5.10 -0.51
C SER A 110 30.50 -4.63 -1.20
N ARG A 111 30.41 -3.69 -2.15
CA ARG A 111 31.62 -3.10 -2.77
C ARG A 111 32.41 -2.20 -1.81
N HIS A 112 31.73 -1.59 -0.84
CA HIS A 112 32.35 -0.71 0.17
C HIS A 112 32.88 -1.48 1.42
N HIS A 113 32.38 -2.70 1.67
CA HIS A 113 32.78 -3.56 2.80
C HIS A 113 34.00 -4.48 2.51
N SER A 114 34.74 -4.24 1.42
CA SER A 114 35.98 -4.96 1.11
C SER A 114 37.16 -4.65 2.06
N LYS A 115 36.94 -3.83 3.10
CA LYS A 115 37.83 -3.73 4.27
C LYS A 115 37.07 -4.23 5.50
N ARG A 116 37.56 -5.34 6.07
CA ARG A 116 37.11 -6.00 7.32
C ARG A 116 37.03 -5.01 8.49
N GLN A 117 35.97 -4.21 8.58
CA GLN A 117 35.56 -3.64 9.85
C GLN A 117 34.72 -4.69 10.59
N PRO A 118 34.91 -4.85 11.91
CA PRO A 118 34.05 -5.69 12.71
C PRO A 118 32.62 -5.18 12.54
N VAL A 119 31.74 -6.07 12.14
CA VAL A 119 30.31 -5.81 12.00
C VAL A 119 29.80 -5.29 13.34
N ASP A 120 29.26 -4.06 13.36
CA ASP A 120 28.66 -3.51 14.56
C ASP A 120 27.31 -4.20 14.81
N GLU A 121 27.37 -5.31 15.56
CA GLU A 121 26.19 -6.09 15.94
C GLU A 121 25.15 -5.23 16.67
N ARG A 122 25.59 -4.16 17.35
CA ARG A 122 24.73 -3.27 18.13
C ARG A 122 23.78 -2.48 17.23
N GLU A 123 24.28 -1.91 16.13
CA GLU A 123 23.44 -1.17 15.17
C GLU A 123 22.36 -2.08 14.57
N HIS A 124 22.69 -3.33 14.28
CA HIS A 124 21.75 -4.32 13.76
C HIS A 124 20.73 -4.78 14.82
N ARG A 125 21.15 -4.92 16.08
CA ARG A 125 20.22 -5.19 17.19
C ARG A 125 19.25 -4.03 17.39
N GLU A 126 19.73 -2.79 17.39
CA GLU A 126 18.92 -1.58 17.52
C GLU A 126 17.91 -1.46 16.36
N ALA A 127 18.34 -1.72 15.12
CA ALA A 127 17.44 -1.72 13.96
C ALA A 127 16.28 -2.72 14.08
N LEU A 128 16.47 -3.85 14.77
CA LEU A 128 15.41 -4.83 15.05
C LEU A 128 14.71 -4.62 16.41
N ASN A 129 14.99 -3.54 17.13
CA ASN A 129 14.53 -3.33 18.51
C ASN A 129 14.84 -4.53 19.42
N LEU A 130 16.02 -5.13 19.24
CA LEU A 130 16.54 -6.23 20.06
C LEU A 130 17.48 -5.71 21.15
N PRO A 131 17.68 -6.47 22.25
CA PRO A 131 18.62 -6.08 23.29
C PRO A 131 20.04 -5.85 22.73
N ALA A 132 20.64 -4.71 23.10
CA ALA A 132 21.96 -4.28 22.62
C ALA A 132 23.11 -5.24 22.99
N SER A 133 22.91 -6.08 24.01
CA SER A 133 23.88 -7.08 24.46
C SER A 133 23.17 -8.37 24.93
N GLY A 134 23.94 -9.43 25.15
CA GLY A 134 23.45 -10.73 25.59
C GLY A 134 23.26 -11.75 24.46
N LYS A 135 23.00 -13.01 24.82
CA LYS A 135 22.84 -14.11 23.87
C LYS A 135 21.59 -13.90 23.02
N LEU A 136 21.77 -13.87 21.70
CA LEU A 136 20.69 -13.68 20.74
C LEU A 136 20.34 -15.03 20.10
N GLU A 137 19.06 -15.37 20.07
CA GLU A 137 18.59 -16.57 19.39
C GLU A 137 18.01 -16.26 18.02
N ARG A 138 18.22 -17.18 17.07
CA ARG A 138 17.63 -17.12 15.72
C ARG A 138 16.11 -16.91 15.73
N ARG A 139 15.40 -17.46 16.72
CA ARG A 139 13.94 -17.26 16.89
C ARG A 139 13.58 -15.81 17.25
N GLN A 140 14.39 -15.16 18.09
CA GLN A 140 14.18 -13.76 18.51
C GLN A 140 14.37 -12.81 17.32
N VAL A 141 15.45 -12.99 16.55
CA VAL A 141 15.74 -12.21 15.34
C VAL A 141 14.60 -12.30 14.33
N ASN A 142 14.14 -13.51 14.01
CA ASN A 142 13.06 -13.70 13.05
C ASN A 142 11.71 -13.14 13.54
N THR A 143 11.44 -13.21 14.86
CA THR A 143 10.21 -12.67 15.45
C THR A 143 10.20 -11.15 15.40
N ALA A 144 11.29 -10.51 15.79
CA ALA A 144 11.45 -9.06 15.74
C ALA A 144 11.35 -8.54 14.29
N TYR A 145 12.04 -9.20 13.35
CA TYR A 145 11.95 -8.88 11.94
C TYR A 145 10.51 -8.97 11.42
N ARG A 146 9.78 -10.05 11.68
CA ARG A 146 8.41 -10.22 11.18
C ARG A 146 7.49 -9.09 11.66
N ARG A 147 7.60 -8.70 12.93
CA ARG A 147 6.81 -7.59 13.52
C ARG A 147 7.11 -6.25 12.85
N LEU A 148 8.38 -5.96 12.57
CA LEU A 148 8.80 -4.70 11.95
C LEU A 148 8.53 -4.68 10.45
N ALA A 149 8.74 -5.79 9.77
CA ALA A 149 8.51 -5.95 8.32
C ALA A 149 7.04 -5.72 7.98
N GLN A 150 6.10 -6.19 8.79
CA GLN A 150 4.68 -5.94 8.59
C GLN A 150 4.30 -4.45 8.66
N LYS A 151 5.01 -3.65 9.46
CA LYS A 151 4.73 -2.20 9.63
C LYS A 151 5.50 -1.33 8.64
N ALA A 152 6.73 -1.72 8.32
CA ALA A 152 7.60 -1.00 7.40
C ALA A 152 7.33 -1.36 5.93
N HIS A 153 6.46 -2.33 5.64
CA HIS A 153 6.19 -2.75 4.27
C HIS A 153 5.59 -1.59 3.45
N PRO A 154 6.21 -1.21 2.31
CA PRO A 154 5.71 -0.12 1.46
C PRO A 154 4.27 -0.32 1.00
N ASP A 155 3.87 -1.58 0.71
CA ASP A 155 2.51 -1.92 0.30
C ASP A 155 1.41 -1.63 1.35
N VAL A 156 1.76 -1.43 2.63
CA VAL A 156 0.81 -0.98 3.67
C VAL A 156 1.04 0.48 4.09
N GLY A 157 1.80 1.24 3.30
CA GLY A 157 2.17 2.63 3.60
C GLY A 157 3.42 2.78 4.48
N GLY A 158 4.22 1.72 4.65
CA GLY A 158 5.46 1.74 5.41
C GLY A 158 6.66 2.36 4.68
N SER A 159 7.71 2.73 5.41
CA SER A 159 8.92 3.32 4.83
C SER A 159 9.83 2.25 4.19
N HIS A 160 10.13 2.43 2.90
CA HIS A 160 11.06 1.58 2.15
C HIS A 160 12.46 1.54 2.80
N GLU A 161 13.00 2.70 3.20
CA GLU A 161 14.31 2.77 3.86
C GLU A 161 14.33 1.97 5.17
N GLN A 162 13.22 2.04 5.91
CA GLN A 162 13.07 1.29 7.15
C GLN A 162 13.00 -0.22 6.88
N PHE A 163 12.26 -0.65 5.84
CA PHE A 163 12.17 -2.05 5.44
C PHE A 163 13.54 -2.63 5.02
N VAL A 164 14.31 -1.86 4.24
CA VAL A 164 15.68 -2.22 3.85
C VAL A 164 16.58 -2.35 5.08
N ARG A 165 16.53 -1.39 6.01
CA ARG A 165 17.33 -1.37 7.24
C ARG A 165 17.09 -2.60 8.11
N ILE A 166 15.83 -2.96 8.38
CA ILE A 166 15.49 -4.12 9.23
C ILE A 166 15.84 -5.44 8.54
N THR A 167 15.75 -5.50 7.21
CA THR A 167 16.12 -6.71 6.45
C THR A 167 17.62 -6.93 6.49
N LYS A 168 18.42 -5.86 6.35
CA LYS A 168 19.88 -5.93 6.51
C LYS A 168 20.25 -6.45 7.89
N ALA A 169 19.69 -5.85 8.93
CA ALA A 169 19.95 -6.22 10.31
C ALA A 169 19.65 -7.70 10.58
N ARG A 170 18.54 -8.22 10.04
CA ARG A 170 18.23 -9.65 10.13
C ARG A 170 19.31 -10.52 9.50
N THR A 171 19.70 -10.24 8.25
CA THR A 171 20.68 -11.07 7.54
C THR A 171 21.99 -11.13 8.30
N VAL A 172 22.52 -9.98 8.72
CA VAL A 172 23.80 -9.89 9.42
C VAL A 172 23.76 -10.60 10.79
N LEU A 173 22.69 -10.42 11.57
CA LEU A 173 22.55 -11.10 12.86
C LEU A 173 22.41 -12.62 12.70
N LEU A 174 21.73 -13.09 11.65
CA LEU A 174 21.63 -14.52 11.37
C LEU A 174 22.95 -15.16 10.95
N GLU A 175 23.83 -14.41 10.28
CA GLU A 175 25.19 -14.86 9.95
C GLU A 175 26.09 -14.90 11.19
N THR A 176 25.87 -14.00 12.16
CA THR A 176 26.67 -13.91 13.40
C THR A 176 26.28 -14.98 14.44
N ILE A 177 25.03 -15.43 14.43
CA ILE A 177 24.50 -16.48 15.33
C ILE A 177 24.79 -17.90 14.80
N SER A 178 25.24 -18.04 13.55
CA SER A 178 25.50 -19.33 12.91
C SER A 178 26.78 -19.99 13.40
#